data_AF-A0A2J5I302-F1
#
_entry.id   AF-A0A2J5I302-F1
#
_cell.length_a   1.000
_cell.length_b   1.000
_cell.length_c   1.000
_cell.angle_alpha   90.00
_cell.angle_beta   90.00
_cell.angle_gamma   90.00
#
_symmetry.space_group_name_H-M   'P 1'
#
loop_
_entity.id
_entity.type
_entity.pdbx_description
1 polymer ?
#
loop_
_entity_poly.entity_id
_entity_poly.type
_entity_poly.pdbx_seq_one_letter_code
_entity_poly.pdbx_strand_id
1 'polypeptide(L)'
;MLASDEEREKKAQSSVPGTYHVICIPESFSDLPEYAEHEPRGPKDLSSSPEPRSGSNRLATDVSEVNDPNILILRSFRDARGNPYLSPRNSPQSSKSDLRESSLSSVSAYTTVPDFTEEDRPLPLQPHEIFLLDHFRTAAWREIIPRAGIFESPSGYEINSDVFEQEAVNFPPLLYAMMAVSALSLYRQGVDQHTDPSLYCQQAFSSLQASMSEDKILLSDGNFLAHFLILVFETVAAKSSDLIISQHHISQILRLALLRRCTFGSERFSSIVWWVCHVDLYSLLSGAGTGEFVQAAIRNGLLSSSEHPHVFEESDMYGFQGVLLHLYQEHLALAVQLGLSAAELRRLRPLSPSPHVGQRLQEMEELRQALRQLWNSPEAHDLVHNQAALPKRLREMFHQASIVFHTTLLFSWTSLWPGQSSALSGTPDHEIHHHATMVLRLVEAMSSTTGDSDRRLHIFPIFLAGVGAPWGDLKIRAWELLSLLEEEEMGYRAAATCYMLQLVYERQMQQAEDGTQTLAVDWMDVLPGQDTQSTLYE
;
A
#
# COMPACT_ATOMS: atom_id res chain seq x y z
N MET A 1 10.30 2.21 -29.13
CA MET A 1 9.47 0.99 -29.11
C MET A 1 8.50 1.07 -30.29
N LEU A 2 8.43 0.04 -31.13
CA LEU A 2 7.47 0.00 -32.25
C LEU A 2 6.14 -0.49 -31.66
N ALA A 3 5.19 0.43 -31.54
CA ALA A 3 3.97 0.23 -30.77
C ALA A 3 2.85 -0.44 -31.58
N SER A 4 3.01 -0.57 -32.90
CA SER A 4 2.05 -1.25 -33.76
C SER A 4 2.71 -2.34 -34.62
N ASP A 5 1.93 -3.34 -35.01
CA ASP A 5 2.36 -4.33 -36.01
C ASP A 5 2.76 -3.68 -37.33
N GLU A 6 2.11 -2.57 -37.67
CA GLU A 6 2.41 -1.78 -38.86
C GLU A 6 3.79 -1.10 -38.76
N GLU A 7 4.19 -0.64 -37.56
CA GLU A 7 5.53 -0.11 -37.29
C GLU A 7 6.60 -1.20 -37.26
N ARG A 8 6.27 -2.38 -36.73
CA ARG A 8 7.14 -3.57 -36.76
C ARG A 8 7.40 -4.03 -38.20
N GLU A 9 6.35 -4.10 -39.02
CA GLU A 9 6.43 -4.53 -40.41
C GLU A 9 7.13 -3.50 -41.30
N LYS A 10 6.90 -2.20 -41.06
CA LYS A 10 7.59 -1.11 -41.78
C LYS A 10 9.08 -1.01 -41.43
N LYS A 11 9.46 -1.35 -40.19
CA LYS A 11 10.88 -1.49 -39.80
C LYS A 11 11.51 -2.76 -40.38
N ALA A 12 10.77 -3.87 -40.41
CA ALA A 12 11.22 -5.11 -41.05
C ALA A 12 11.42 -4.95 -42.57
N GLN A 13 10.58 -4.15 -43.24
CA GLN A 13 10.71 -3.82 -44.67
C GLN A 13 11.92 -2.92 -45.00
N SER A 14 12.41 -2.15 -44.02
CA SER A 14 13.54 -1.22 -44.19
C SER A 14 14.88 -1.80 -43.73
N SER A 15 14.91 -3.05 -43.25
CA SER A 15 16.13 -3.75 -42.82
C SER A 15 16.45 -4.93 -43.73
N VAL A 16 17.74 -5.23 -43.88
CA VAL A 16 18.21 -6.32 -44.76
C VAL A 16 17.73 -7.67 -44.18
N PRO A 17 17.20 -8.60 -44.99
CA PRO A 17 16.76 -9.91 -44.50
C PRO A 17 17.89 -10.63 -43.75
N GLY A 18 17.62 -11.06 -42.51
CA GLY A 18 18.58 -11.77 -41.65
C GLY A 18 19.24 -10.95 -40.54
N THR A 19 18.76 -9.73 -40.23
CA THR A 19 19.38 -8.85 -39.20
C THR A 19 18.96 -9.18 -37.75
N TYR A 20 17.88 -9.92 -37.53
CA TYR A 20 17.40 -10.27 -36.19
C TYR A 20 17.37 -11.79 -36.02
N HIS A 21 17.95 -12.27 -34.93
CA HIS A 21 17.88 -13.68 -34.54
C HIS A 21 16.76 -13.85 -33.52
N VAL A 22 15.66 -14.45 -33.96
CA VAL A 22 14.55 -14.82 -33.09
C VAL A 22 14.85 -16.21 -32.53
N ILE A 23 15.01 -16.29 -31.21
CA ILE A 23 15.19 -17.56 -30.51
C ILE A 23 13.88 -17.88 -29.81
N CYS A 24 13.19 -18.93 -30.28
CA CYS A 24 12.06 -19.50 -29.56
C CYS A 24 12.58 -20.53 -28.57
N ILE A 25 12.19 -20.39 -27.31
CA ILE A 25 12.47 -21.38 -26.27
C ILE A 25 11.34 -22.43 -26.28
N PRO A 26 11.56 -23.66 -25.80
CA PRO A 26 10.51 -24.68 -25.75
C PRO A 26 9.24 -24.20 -25.02
N GLU A 27 9.40 -23.35 -23.99
CA GLU A 27 8.27 -22.73 -23.27
C GLU A 27 7.50 -21.70 -24.11
N SER A 28 8.03 -21.23 -25.25
CA SER A 28 7.30 -20.30 -26.14
C SER A 28 6.10 -20.96 -26.83
N PHE A 29 6.08 -22.29 -26.90
CA PHE A 29 5.07 -23.06 -27.65
C PHE A 29 4.04 -23.75 -26.75
N SER A 30 4.23 -23.74 -25.42
CA SER A 30 3.30 -24.40 -24.48
C SER A 30 1.89 -23.79 -24.46
N ASP A 31 1.77 -22.52 -24.85
CA ASP A 31 0.49 -21.81 -24.90
C ASP A 31 -0.24 -21.95 -26.25
N LEU A 32 0.37 -22.62 -27.24
CA LEU A 32 -0.26 -22.80 -28.54
C LEU A 32 -1.29 -23.95 -28.48
N PRO A 33 -2.48 -23.77 -29.09
CA PRO A 33 -3.55 -24.77 -29.05
C PRO A 33 -3.16 -26.11 -29.71
N GLU A 34 -2.11 -26.13 -30.53
CA GLU A 34 -1.55 -27.31 -31.17
C GLU A 34 -0.77 -28.23 -30.20
N TYR A 35 -0.31 -27.67 -29.07
CA TYR A 35 0.50 -28.34 -28.04
C TYR A 35 -0.19 -28.39 -26.67
N ALA A 36 -1.32 -27.71 -26.49
CA ALA A 36 -2.20 -27.92 -25.35
C ALA A 36 -2.78 -29.34 -25.45
N GLU A 37 -2.24 -30.27 -24.65
CA GLU A 37 -2.69 -31.66 -24.60
C GLU A 37 -4.21 -31.71 -24.34
N HIS A 38 -4.97 -32.08 -25.37
CA HIS A 38 -6.37 -32.43 -25.25
C HIS A 38 -6.49 -33.69 -24.39
N GLU A 39 -6.81 -33.55 -23.10
CA GLU A 39 -7.44 -34.63 -22.35
C GLU A 39 -8.98 -34.55 -22.49
N PRO A 40 -9.64 -35.50 -23.18
CA PRO A 40 -11.08 -35.61 -23.15
C PRO A 40 -11.53 -36.49 -21.99
N ARG A 41 -12.38 -35.94 -21.11
CA ARG A 41 -13.12 -36.72 -20.10
C ARG A 41 -14.10 -37.70 -20.76
N GLY A 42 -13.96 -39.00 -20.48
CA GLY A 42 -15.02 -40.01 -20.64
C GLY A 42 -14.59 -41.46 -20.33
N PRO A 43 -15.44 -42.31 -19.74
CA PRO A 43 -15.01 -43.35 -18.78
C PRO A 43 -14.99 -44.80 -19.32
N LYS A 44 -14.07 -45.64 -18.79
CA LYS A 44 -14.21 -47.09 -18.44
C LYS A 44 -12.89 -47.87 -18.58
N ASP A 45 -12.49 -48.50 -17.47
CA ASP A 45 -12.05 -49.89 -17.29
C ASP A 45 -10.90 -50.53 -18.12
N LEU A 46 -10.02 -51.18 -17.32
CA LEU A 46 -9.19 -52.39 -17.53
C LEU A 46 -7.75 -52.26 -18.10
N SER A 47 -6.80 -52.62 -17.21
CA SER A 47 -5.49 -53.28 -17.46
C SER A 47 -4.49 -52.53 -18.37
N SER A 48 -3.28 -52.17 -17.94
CA SER A 48 -2.25 -53.03 -17.34
C SER A 48 -1.02 -52.18 -16.97
N SER A 49 -0.38 -52.56 -15.86
CA SER A 49 0.98 -52.16 -15.43
C SER A 49 2.06 -52.79 -16.36
N PRO A 50 3.39 -52.52 -16.28
CA PRO A 50 4.15 -51.66 -15.34
C PRO A 50 5.23 -50.73 -15.97
N GLU A 51 5.69 -49.79 -15.14
CA GLU A 51 7.06 -49.25 -15.01
C GLU A 51 8.21 -50.12 -15.63
N PRO A 52 9.38 -49.56 -16.04
CA PRO A 52 10.23 -48.85 -15.06
C PRO A 52 11.31 -47.84 -15.53
N ARG A 53 11.72 -47.02 -14.55
CA ARG A 53 13.11 -46.67 -14.17
C ARG A 53 13.99 -45.78 -15.06
N SER A 54 14.74 -44.98 -14.30
CA SER A 54 16.07 -44.43 -14.56
C SER A 54 16.03 -43.13 -15.38
N GLY A 55 16.34 -41.96 -14.84
CA GLY A 55 17.36 -41.65 -13.83
C GLY A 55 18.50 -40.91 -14.51
N SER A 56 19.05 -39.93 -13.78
CA SER A 56 20.37 -39.33 -13.99
C SER A 56 20.45 -38.03 -14.81
N ASN A 57 20.71 -36.97 -14.04
CA ASN A 57 21.78 -35.99 -14.22
C ASN A 57 21.67 -34.94 -15.33
N ARG A 58 21.51 -33.69 -14.83
CA ARG A 58 22.51 -32.61 -14.92
C ARG A 58 23.37 -32.62 -16.19
N LEU A 59 23.15 -31.61 -17.02
CA LEU A 59 24.25 -30.87 -17.62
C LEU A 59 23.92 -29.38 -17.52
N ALA A 60 24.75 -28.68 -16.74
CA ALA A 60 24.94 -27.27 -16.90
C ALA A 60 25.42 -27.04 -18.33
N THR A 61 24.72 -26.18 -19.07
CA THR A 61 25.31 -25.51 -20.22
C THR A 61 25.58 -24.09 -19.77
N ASP A 62 26.81 -23.90 -19.32
CA ASP A 62 27.51 -22.63 -19.30
C ASP A 62 27.35 -21.97 -20.67
N VAL A 63 26.61 -20.86 -20.73
CA VAL A 63 26.67 -19.91 -21.84
C VAL A 63 27.00 -18.57 -21.21
N SER A 64 28.30 -18.33 -21.09
CA SER A 64 28.88 -17.02 -20.85
C SER A 64 28.29 -15.95 -21.78
N GLU A 65 28.15 -14.77 -21.20
CA GLU A 65 27.88 -13.47 -21.81
C GLU A 65 28.30 -13.34 -23.28
N VAL A 66 27.31 -13.10 -24.14
CA VAL A 66 27.44 -12.13 -25.24
C VAL A 66 26.12 -11.35 -25.29
N ASN A 67 26.15 -10.12 -24.78
CA ASN A 67 25.13 -9.10 -25.03
C ASN A 67 25.15 -8.75 -26.53
N ASP A 68 24.34 -9.42 -27.33
CA ASP A 68 24.08 -9.03 -28.72
C ASP A 68 22.73 -8.30 -28.79
N PRO A 69 22.69 -7.00 -29.17
CA PRO A 69 21.46 -6.20 -29.27
C PRO A 69 20.48 -6.67 -30.36
N ASN A 70 20.80 -7.73 -31.12
CA ASN A 70 19.97 -8.25 -32.20
C ASN A 70 19.26 -9.59 -31.87
N ILE A 71 19.32 -10.05 -30.61
CA ILE A 71 18.65 -11.28 -30.15
C ILE A 71 17.34 -10.93 -29.45
N LEU A 72 16.23 -11.47 -29.95
CA LEU A 72 14.89 -11.30 -29.37
C LEU A 72 14.38 -12.66 -28.88
N ILE A 73 14.11 -12.79 -27.59
CA ILE A 73 13.53 -13.98 -26.96
C ILE A 73 12.02 -13.77 -26.81
N LEU A 74 11.21 -14.53 -27.57
CA LEU A 74 9.75 -14.50 -27.49
C LEU A 74 9.26 -15.47 -26.43
N ARG A 75 8.57 -14.99 -25.39
CA ARG A 75 8.09 -15.84 -24.28
C ARG A 75 6.69 -16.42 -24.47
N SER A 76 5.82 -15.80 -25.27
CA SER A 76 4.48 -16.33 -25.60
C SER A 76 3.87 -15.68 -26.84
N PHE A 77 2.89 -16.34 -27.47
CA PHE A 77 2.12 -15.81 -28.60
C PHE A 77 0.75 -15.32 -28.11
N ARG A 78 0.41 -14.04 -28.32
CA ARG A 78 -0.89 -13.47 -27.93
C ARG A 78 -1.86 -13.49 -29.11
N ASP A 79 -3.00 -14.16 -28.95
CA ASP A 79 -4.05 -14.23 -29.98
C ASP A 79 -5.03 -13.04 -29.86
N ALA A 80 -5.37 -12.41 -30.98
CA ALA A 80 -6.00 -11.10 -31.05
C ALA A 80 -7.54 -11.11 -31.00
N ARG A 81 -8.16 -11.88 -30.10
CA ARG A 81 -9.64 -11.93 -29.99
C ARG A 81 -10.13 -11.93 -28.54
N GLY A 82 -10.71 -10.80 -28.12
CA GLY A 82 -11.69 -10.76 -27.03
C GLY A 82 -11.43 -9.71 -25.95
N ASN A 83 -11.65 -8.42 -26.25
CA ASN A 83 -11.90 -7.41 -25.21
C ASN A 83 -13.24 -6.71 -25.52
N PRO A 84 -14.37 -7.15 -24.95
CA PRO A 84 -15.59 -6.36 -24.97
C PRO A 84 -15.50 -5.32 -23.84
N TYR A 85 -15.90 -4.08 -24.12
CA TYR A 85 -15.91 -2.88 -23.24
C TYR A 85 -14.80 -1.86 -23.46
N LEU A 86 -14.55 -1.48 -24.71
CA LEU A 86 -14.13 -0.13 -25.05
C LEU A 86 -14.92 0.35 -26.26
N SER A 87 -15.87 1.27 -26.05
CA SER A 87 -16.40 2.08 -27.14
C SER A 87 -16.08 3.56 -26.82
N PRO A 88 -15.30 4.25 -27.66
CA PRO A 88 -14.92 5.64 -27.46
C PRO A 88 -15.91 6.57 -28.16
N ARG A 89 -16.28 7.69 -27.52
CA ARG A 89 -16.77 8.85 -28.27
C ARG A 89 -16.36 10.17 -27.61
N ASN A 90 -15.26 10.71 -28.09
CA ASN A 90 -14.90 12.12 -27.94
C ASN A 90 -15.72 12.97 -28.92
N SER A 91 -16.15 14.16 -28.49
CA SER A 91 -16.08 15.40 -29.28
C SER A 91 -16.35 16.64 -28.39
N PRO A 92 -15.79 17.83 -28.72
CA PRO A 92 -15.49 18.90 -27.78
C PRO A 92 -16.41 20.14 -27.90
N GLN A 93 -16.58 20.95 -26.84
CA GLN A 93 -17.01 22.36 -26.97
C GLN A 93 -16.73 23.26 -25.72
N SER A 94 -15.70 24.10 -25.84
CA SER A 94 -15.63 25.56 -25.59
C SER A 94 -16.40 26.29 -24.46
N SER A 95 -15.61 26.92 -23.58
CA SER A 95 -15.57 28.35 -23.15
C SER A 95 -16.63 29.00 -22.21
N LYS A 96 -16.08 29.50 -21.07
CA LYS A 96 -16.39 30.72 -20.28
C LYS A 96 -17.72 30.83 -19.51
N SER A 97 -17.63 30.91 -18.17
CA SER A 97 -18.08 32.06 -17.36
C SER A 97 -17.71 31.91 -15.88
N ASP A 98 -17.61 33.06 -15.23
CA ASP A 98 -17.04 33.36 -13.91
C ASP A 98 -17.92 33.00 -12.69
N LEU A 99 -17.23 32.92 -11.54
CA LEU A 99 -17.62 33.41 -10.20
C LEU A 99 -18.83 32.80 -9.45
N ARG A 100 -18.49 32.29 -8.26
CA ARG A 100 -19.18 32.34 -6.93
C ARG A 100 -19.53 30.99 -6.30
N GLU A 101 -19.10 30.91 -5.04
CA GLU A 101 -19.73 30.28 -3.87
C GLU A 101 -20.98 29.44 -4.15
N SER A 102 -20.93 28.16 -3.80
CA SER A 102 -22.09 27.34 -3.43
C SER A 102 -21.55 26.15 -2.62
N SER A 103 -21.78 26.08 -1.31
CA SER A 103 -23.04 25.64 -0.69
C SER A 103 -23.35 24.19 -1.05
N LEU A 104 -23.04 23.32 -0.08
CA LEU A 104 -23.46 21.92 -0.01
C LEU A 104 -24.95 21.84 -0.32
N SER A 105 -25.28 21.32 -1.50
CA SER A 105 -26.66 21.04 -1.88
C SER A 105 -26.92 19.58 -1.63
N SER A 106 -27.74 19.36 -0.60
CA SER A 106 -28.45 18.12 -0.28
C SER A 106 -29.09 17.51 -1.53
N VAL A 107 -28.58 16.36 -1.98
CA VAL A 107 -29.34 15.50 -2.90
C VAL A 107 -30.32 14.69 -2.06
N SER A 108 -31.52 15.23 -1.94
CA SER A 108 -32.69 14.52 -1.43
C SER A 108 -33.18 13.54 -2.49
N ALA A 109 -32.73 12.29 -2.42
CA ALA A 109 -33.46 11.17 -3.00
C ALA A 109 -34.41 10.64 -1.91
N TYR A 110 -35.70 10.96 -2.03
CA TYR A 110 -36.74 10.35 -1.20
C TYR A 110 -36.83 8.87 -1.56
N THR A 111 -36.11 8.04 -0.81
CA THR A 111 -36.46 6.62 -0.68
C THR A 111 -37.32 6.51 0.57
N THR A 112 -38.54 6.01 0.41
CA THR A 112 -39.49 5.75 1.50
C THR A 112 -38.80 4.94 2.61
N VAL A 113 -38.63 5.58 3.76
CA VAL A 113 -38.17 4.99 5.02
C VAL A 113 -39.28 4.06 5.52
N PRO A 114 -39.04 2.76 5.79
CA PRO A 114 -39.95 1.97 6.58
C PRO A 114 -39.90 2.46 8.03
N ASP A 115 -41.07 2.73 8.58
CA ASP A 115 -41.28 3.11 9.97
C ASP A 115 -40.84 1.94 10.88
N PHE A 116 -39.73 2.10 11.60
CA PHE A 116 -39.23 1.08 12.53
C PHE A 116 -40.10 1.09 13.79
N THR A 117 -41.07 0.18 13.85
CA THR A 117 -41.76 -0.18 15.08
C THR A 117 -40.93 -1.22 15.85
N GLU A 118 -41.03 -1.23 17.19
CA GLU A 118 -40.23 -2.02 18.16
C GLU A 118 -40.37 -3.56 18.06
N GLU A 119 -40.25 -4.15 16.86
CA GLU A 119 -40.21 -5.60 16.64
C GLU A 119 -39.03 -6.03 15.73
N ASP A 120 -37.89 -5.35 15.77
CA ASP A 120 -36.67 -5.83 15.07
C ASP A 120 -35.86 -6.79 15.96
N ARG A 121 -36.34 -8.04 16.07
CA ARG A 121 -35.40 -9.15 16.26
C ARG A 121 -34.61 -9.29 14.95
N PRO A 122 -33.27 -9.39 14.99
CA PRO A 122 -32.52 -9.65 13.76
C PRO A 122 -33.08 -10.90 13.10
N LEU A 123 -33.51 -10.76 11.84
CA LEU A 123 -33.86 -11.90 10.99
C LEU A 123 -32.72 -12.93 11.08
N PRO A 124 -33.02 -14.23 11.14
CA PRO A 124 -31.99 -15.25 11.21
C PRO A 124 -31.05 -15.09 10.01
N LEU A 125 -29.75 -14.98 10.30
CA LEU A 125 -28.70 -14.85 9.29
C LEU A 125 -28.87 -15.93 8.22
N GLN A 126 -28.75 -15.53 6.96
CA GLN A 126 -28.78 -16.45 5.85
C GLN A 126 -27.56 -17.38 5.90
N PRO A 127 -27.65 -18.62 5.37
CA PRO A 127 -26.51 -19.55 5.37
C PRO A 127 -25.23 -18.98 4.77
N HIS A 128 -25.36 -18.09 3.78
CA HIS A 128 -24.23 -17.40 3.16
C HIS A 128 -23.60 -16.35 4.09
N GLU A 129 -24.40 -15.57 4.82
CA GLU A 129 -23.89 -14.60 5.81
C GLU A 129 -23.13 -15.31 6.93
N ILE A 130 -23.62 -16.48 7.37
CA ILE A 130 -22.92 -17.33 8.35
C ILE A 130 -21.55 -17.77 7.83
N PHE A 131 -21.47 -18.15 6.54
CA PHE A 131 -20.20 -18.51 5.90
C PHE A 131 -19.22 -17.33 5.84
N LEU A 132 -19.69 -16.13 5.48
CA LEU A 132 -18.85 -14.92 5.48
C LEU A 132 -18.29 -14.59 6.87
N LEU A 133 -19.09 -14.77 7.93
CA LEU A 133 -18.64 -14.55 9.30
C LEU A 133 -17.65 -15.61 9.77
N ASP A 134 -17.83 -16.87 9.38
CA ASP A 134 -16.86 -17.93 9.66
C ASP A 134 -15.52 -17.68 8.95
N HIS A 135 -15.57 -17.24 7.69
CA HIS A 135 -14.38 -16.79 6.96
C HIS A 135 -13.73 -15.57 7.63
N PHE A 136 -14.54 -14.64 8.15
CA PHE A 136 -14.02 -13.50 8.91
C PHE A 136 -13.24 -13.97 10.12
N ARG A 137 -13.77 -14.93 10.90
CA ARG A 137 -13.13 -15.45 12.12
C ARG A 137 -11.82 -16.17 11.83
N THR A 138 -11.79 -16.94 10.75
CA THR A 138 -10.70 -17.89 10.49
C THR A 138 -9.57 -17.30 9.65
N ALA A 139 -9.88 -16.40 8.71
CA ALA A 139 -8.93 -15.92 7.70
C ALA A 139 -8.93 -14.40 7.51
N ALA A 140 -10.04 -13.78 7.09
CA ALA A 140 -10.03 -12.43 6.51
C ALA A 140 -9.46 -11.34 7.45
N TRP A 141 -9.78 -11.39 8.73
CA TRP A 141 -9.24 -10.41 9.70
C TRP A 141 -7.72 -10.51 9.88
N ARG A 142 -7.12 -11.69 9.65
CA ARG A 142 -5.68 -11.92 9.75
C ARG A 142 -4.93 -11.35 8.57
N GLU A 143 -5.56 -11.36 7.40
CA GLU A 143 -5.01 -10.79 6.19
C GLU A 143 -4.99 -9.26 6.29
N ILE A 144 -5.87 -8.65 7.09
CA ILE A 144 -6.10 -7.20 7.13
C ILE A 144 -5.32 -6.45 8.20
N ILE A 145 -5.30 -6.97 9.41
CA ILE A 145 -4.82 -6.22 10.56
C ILE A 145 -3.35 -6.57 10.79
N PRO A 146 -2.42 -5.60 10.69
CA PRO A 146 -1.03 -5.82 11.07
C PRO A 146 -0.92 -6.26 12.53
N ARG A 147 -0.02 -7.20 12.80
CA ARG A 147 0.12 -7.84 14.13
C ARG A 147 1.53 -7.80 14.69
N ALA A 148 2.49 -7.33 13.91
CA ALA A 148 3.88 -7.34 14.33
C ALA A 148 4.31 -5.97 14.88
N GLY A 149 5.31 -5.99 15.76
CA GLY A 149 5.95 -4.77 16.25
C GLY A 149 5.02 -3.78 16.96
N ILE A 150 4.88 -2.58 16.37
CA ILE A 150 4.10 -1.46 16.94
C ILE A 150 2.59 -1.72 16.93
N PHE A 151 2.11 -2.64 16.10
CA PHE A 151 0.70 -2.99 15.98
C PHE A 151 0.28 -4.06 17.00
N GLU A 152 1.24 -4.75 17.62
CA GLU A 152 0.97 -5.66 18.72
C GLU A 152 0.64 -4.85 19.98
N SER A 153 -0.48 -5.16 20.64
CA SER A 153 -0.96 -4.42 21.81
C SER A 153 -0.21 -4.83 23.08
N PRO A 154 0.42 -3.89 23.83
CA PRO A 154 1.11 -4.23 25.07
C PRO A 154 0.14 -4.50 26.23
N SER A 155 -1.09 -4.00 26.14
CA SER A 155 -2.06 -3.97 27.25
C SER A 155 -2.88 -5.26 27.40
N GLY A 156 -2.55 -6.31 26.64
CA GLY A 156 -3.32 -7.56 26.59
C GLY A 156 -4.68 -7.44 25.88
N TYR A 157 -5.07 -6.24 25.46
CA TYR A 157 -6.21 -6.01 24.56
C TYR A 157 -5.75 -6.15 23.11
N GLU A 158 -5.44 -7.37 22.72
CA GLU A 158 -5.12 -7.71 21.33
C GLU A 158 -6.42 -7.66 20.50
N ILE A 159 -6.37 -6.97 19.36
CA ILE A 159 -7.47 -6.98 18.41
C ILE A 159 -7.53 -8.38 17.80
N ASN A 160 -8.63 -9.10 18.06
CA ASN A 160 -8.86 -10.42 17.50
C ASN A 160 -10.30 -10.57 16.99
N SER A 161 -10.58 -11.69 16.31
CA SER A 161 -11.92 -11.99 15.79
C SER A 161 -12.99 -11.89 16.86
N ASP A 162 -12.69 -12.31 18.09
CA ASP A 162 -13.67 -12.35 19.18
C ASP A 162 -14.08 -10.95 19.62
N VAL A 163 -13.15 -9.98 19.60
CA VAL A 163 -13.45 -8.56 19.87
C VAL A 163 -14.44 -8.02 18.84
N PHE A 164 -14.22 -8.30 17.55
CA PHE A 164 -15.13 -7.86 16.50
C PHE A 164 -16.51 -8.50 16.64
N GLU A 165 -16.58 -9.81 16.90
CA GLU A 165 -17.85 -10.51 17.06
C GLU A 165 -18.65 -10.04 18.27
N GLN A 166 -18.00 -9.85 19.42
CA GLN A 166 -18.65 -9.37 20.63
C GLN A 166 -19.30 -7.99 20.42
N GLU A 167 -18.60 -7.09 19.75
CA GLU A 167 -19.13 -5.76 19.43
C GLU A 167 -20.20 -5.81 18.34
N ALA A 168 -20.05 -6.69 17.34
CA ALA A 168 -21.01 -6.81 16.23
C ALA A 168 -22.38 -7.32 16.66
N VAL A 169 -22.48 -8.09 17.76
CA VAL A 169 -23.77 -8.53 18.33
C VAL A 169 -24.68 -7.34 18.66
N ASN A 170 -24.10 -6.24 19.14
CA ASN A 170 -24.84 -5.06 19.57
C ASN A 170 -24.71 -3.88 18.60
N PHE A 171 -23.91 -4.03 17.54
CA PHE A 171 -23.64 -2.96 16.59
C PHE A 171 -23.69 -3.48 15.14
N PRO A 172 -24.89 -3.50 14.53
CA PRO A 172 -25.09 -4.00 13.16
C PRO A 172 -24.17 -3.41 12.08
N PRO A 173 -23.79 -2.11 12.09
CA PRO A 173 -22.86 -1.59 11.10
C PRO A 173 -21.52 -2.34 11.08
N LEU A 174 -21.03 -2.79 12.24
CA LEU A 174 -19.79 -3.57 12.33
C LEU A 174 -19.95 -4.95 11.69
N LEU A 175 -21.10 -5.60 11.89
CA LEU A 175 -21.40 -6.89 11.29
C LEU A 175 -21.35 -6.82 9.76
N TYR A 176 -21.95 -5.79 9.16
CA TYR A 176 -21.90 -5.57 7.72
C TYR A 176 -20.47 -5.29 7.23
N ALA A 177 -19.67 -4.52 7.98
CA ALA A 177 -18.28 -4.27 7.63
C ALA A 177 -17.43 -5.56 7.67
N MET A 178 -17.65 -6.43 8.66
CA MET A 178 -17.01 -7.76 8.72
C MET A 178 -17.36 -8.61 7.49
N MET A 179 -18.64 -8.63 7.08
CA MET A 179 -19.07 -9.36 5.88
C MET A 179 -18.48 -8.78 4.59
N ALA A 180 -18.40 -7.45 4.46
CA ALA A 180 -17.79 -6.78 3.30
C ALA A 180 -16.33 -7.20 3.12
N VAL A 181 -15.58 -7.19 4.23
CA VAL A 181 -14.19 -7.64 4.27
C VAL A 181 -14.05 -9.12 3.88
N SER A 182 -14.89 -10.00 4.42
CA SER A 182 -14.85 -11.43 4.08
C SER A 182 -15.21 -11.69 2.63
N ALA A 183 -16.25 -11.03 2.12
CA ALA A 183 -16.66 -11.13 0.73
C ALA A 183 -15.52 -10.67 -0.20
N LEU A 184 -14.81 -9.60 0.16
CA LEU A 184 -13.65 -9.12 -0.60
C LEU A 184 -12.52 -10.17 -0.62
N SER A 185 -12.17 -10.74 0.52
CA SER A 185 -11.16 -11.81 0.63
C SER A 185 -11.52 -13.02 -0.26
N LEU A 186 -12.77 -13.49 -0.18
CA LEU A 186 -13.25 -14.65 -0.96
C LEU A 186 -13.37 -14.38 -2.46
N TYR A 187 -13.81 -13.19 -2.83
CA TYR A 187 -13.88 -12.74 -4.23
C TYR A 187 -12.50 -12.80 -4.89
N ARG A 188 -11.44 -12.51 -4.13
CA ARG A 188 -10.05 -12.50 -4.60
C ARG A 188 -9.43 -13.88 -4.70
N GLN A 189 -9.74 -14.75 -3.75
CA GLN A 189 -9.35 -16.15 -3.81
C GLN A 189 -10.05 -16.89 -4.97
N GLY A 190 -10.98 -16.24 -5.68
CA GLY A 190 -11.76 -16.83 -6.76
C GLY A 190 -12.80 -17.84 -6.25
N VAL A 191 -13.03 -17.88 -4.94
CA VAL A 191 -13.94 -18.83 -4.27
C VAL A 191 -15.39 -18.37 -4.40
N ASP A 192 -15.64 -17.05 -4.33
CA ASP A 192 -16.98 -16.48 -4.49
C ASP A 192 -16.98 -15.26 -5.43
N GLN A 193 -17.32 -15.49 -6.70
CA GLN A 193 -17.43 -14.44 -7.71
C GLN A 193 -18.85 -13.88 -7.86
N HIS A 194 -19.82 -14.41 -7.11
CA HIS A 194 -21.23 -14.04 -7.26
C HIS A 194 -21.66 -12.96 -6.27
N THR A 195 -20.94 -12.82 -5.17
CA THR A 195 -21.20 -11.83 -4.13
C THR A 195 -20.40 -10.58 -4.40
N ASP A 196 -21.08 -9.45 -4.61
CA ASP A 196 -20.44 -8.15 -4.73
C ASP A 196 -20.10 -7.60 -3.32
N PRO A 197 -18.81 -7.51 -2.94
CA PRO A 197 -18.40 -7.05 -1.61
C PRO A 197 -18.83 -5.61 -1.32
N SER A 198 -19.03 -4.79 -2.36
CA SER A 198 -19.41 -3.37 -2.22
C SER A 198 -20.82 -3.19 -1.64
N LEU A 199 -21.71 -4.17 -1.81
CA LEU A 199 -23.07 -4.11 -1.27
C LEU A 199 -23.07 -4.10 0.27
N TYR A 200 -22.29 -4.98 0.89
CA TYR A 200 -22.17 -5.02 2.35
C TYR A 200 -21.47 -3.78 2.89
N CYS A 201 -20.50 -3.23 2.16
CA CYS A 201 -19.85 -1.97 2.54
C CYS A 201 -20.83 -0.79 2.53
N GLN A 202 -21.63 -0.65 1.46
CA GLN A 202 -22.69 0.37 1.38
C GLN A 202 -23.75 0.20 2.48
N GLN A 203 -24.10 -1.04 2.81
CA GLN A 203 -25.02 -1.34 3.90
C GLN A 203 -24.44 -0.98 5.27
N ALA A 204 -23.16 -1.28 5.51
CA ALA A 204 -22.43 -0.86 6.71
C ALA A 204 -22.44 0.66 6.86
N PHE A 205 -22.11 1.39 5.79
CA PHE A 205 -22.10 2.85 5.78
C PHE A 205 -23.48 3.45 6.05
N SER A 206 -24.52 2.95 5.38
CA SER A 206 -25.91 3.42 5.56
C SER A 206 -26.41 3.18 6.99
N SER A 207 -26.12 1.99 7.53
CA SER A 207 -26.47 1.63 8.91
C SER A 207 -25.72 2.49 9.93
N LEU A 208 -24.46 2.81 9.65
CA LEU A 208 -23.63 3.66 10.49
C LEU A 208 -24.17 5.09 10.54
N GLN A 209 -24.63 5.65 9.41
CA GLN A 209 -25.28 6.97 9.38
C GLN A 209 -26.59 7.01 10.16
N ALA A 210 -27.41 5.95 10.07
CA ALA A 210 -28.67 5.85 10.82
C ALA A 210 -28.44 5.77 12.34
N SER A 211 -27.32 5.17 12.76
CA SER A 211 -26.97 4.95 14.18
C SER A 211 -26.44 6.20 14.91
N MET A 212 -26.20 7.32 14.21
CA MET A 212 -25.56 8.53 14.76
C MET A 212 -26.43 9.35 15.73
N SER A 213 -27.64 8.90 16.06
CA SER A 213 -28.60 9.67 16.86
C SER A 213 -28.46 9.46 18.38
N GLU A 214 -27.64 8.50 18.85
CA GLU A 214 -27.47 8.22 20.28
C GLU A 214 -26.05 8.51 20.80
N ASP A 215 -25.92 9.33 21.84
CA ASP A 215 -24.63 9.72 22.42
C ASP A 215 -23.81 8.53 22.94
N LYS A 216 -24.46 7.43 23.36
CA LYS A 216 -23.78 6.20 23.81
C LYS A 216 -23.07 5.47 22.67
N ILE A 217 -23.55 5.63 21.44
CA ILE A 217 -22.98 5.01 20.24
C ILE A 217 -21.70 5.75 19.82
N LEU A 218 -21.56 7.04 20.15
CA LEU A 218 -20.37 7.82 19.79
C LEU A 218 -19.09 7.34 20.46
N LEU A 219 -19.16 6.69 21.61
CA LEU A 219 -17.98 6.16 22.32
C LEU A 219 -17.83 4.64 22.19
N SER A 220 -18.72 3.95 21.48
CA SER A 220 -18.70 2.49 21.43
C SER A 220 -17.50 1.95 20.64
N ASP A 221 -17.00 0.79 21.07
CA ASP A 221 -15.95 0.06 20.37
C ASP A 221 -16.47 -0.38 18.99
N GLY A 222 -17.72 -0.84 18.90
CA GLY A 222 -18.39 -1.14 17.64
C GLY A 222 -18.33 -0.02 16.58
N ASN A 223 -18.58 1.24 16.97
CA ASN A 223 -18.53 2.38 16.03
C ASN A 223 -17.10 2.65 15.54
N PHE A 224 -16.14 2.62 16.45
CA PHE A 224 -14.72 2.80 16.12
C PHE A 224 -14.22 1.70 15.18
N LEU A 225 -14.53 0.44 15.47
CA LEU A 225 -14.13 -0.72 14.68
C LEU A 225 -14.83 -0.77 13.32
N ALA A 226 -16.09 -0.33 13.22
CA ALA A 226 -16.82 -0.29 11.96
C ALA A 226 -16.17 0.71 10.99
N HIS A 227 -15.86 1.92 11.45
CA HIS A 227 -15.12 2.90 10.65
C HIS A 227 -13.75 2.39 10.22
N PHE A 228 -13.03 1.68 11.10
CA PHE A 228 -11.76 1.07 10.75
C PHE A 228 -11.89 -0.01 9.66
N LEU A 229 -12.84 -0.94 9.77
CA LEU A 229 -13.02 -1.99 8.77
C LEU A 229 -13.51 -1.44 7.43
N ILE A 230 -14.34 -0.41 7.42
CA ILE A 230 -14.75 0.27 6.17
C ILE A 230 -13.54 0.96 5.54
N LEU A 231 -12.73 1.67 6.33
CA LEU A 231 -11.49 2.28 5.83
C LEU A 231 -10.56 1.22 5.22
N VAL A 232 -10.36 0.09 5.90
CA VAL A 232 -9.59 -1.03 5.33
C VAL A 232 -10.20 -1.48 4.02
N PHE A 233 -11.50 -1.78 4.01
CA PHE A 233 -12.19 -2.26 2.82
C PHE A 233 -11.93 -1.30 1.65
N GLU A 234 -12.05 0.00 1.86
CA GLU A 234 -11.78 1.01 0.85
C GLU A 234 -10.31 0.99 0.44
N THR A 235 -9.34 0.97 1.36
CA THR A 235 -7.92 0.89 0.99
C THR A 235 -7.58 -0.36 0.15
N VAL A 236 -8.27 -1.48 0.36
CA VAL A 236 -8.01 -2.73 -0.38
C VAL A 236 -8.82 -2.81 -1.68
N ALA A 237 -10.05 -2.28 -1.70
CA ALA A 237 -10.99 -2.39 -2.82
C ALA A 237 -10.93 -1.19 -3.78
N ALA A 238 -10.31 -0.08 -3.38
CA ALA A 238 -10.45 1.23 -4.03
C ALA A 238 -10.20 1.19 -5.54
N LYS A 239 -11.09 1.88 -6.24
CA LYS A 239 -10.85 2.48 -7.57
C LYS A 239 -10.77 4.00 -7.37
N SER A 240 -10.12 4.72 -8.27
CA SER A 240 -9.73 6.13 -8.11
C SER A 240 -10.83 7.15 -7.72
N SER A 241 -12.13 6.79 -7.78
CA SER A 241 -13.25 7.62 -7.33
C SER A 241 -13.51 7.61 -5.82
N ASP A 242 -12.91 6.70 -5.06
CA ASP A 242 -13.32 6.36 -3.68
C ASP A 242 -12.59 7.19 -2.59
N LEU A 243 -11.67 8.08 -3.00
CA LEU A 243 -10.80 8.89 -2.15
C LEU A 243 -11.50 9.85 -1.19
N ILE A 244 -12.72 10.29 -1.55
CA ILE A 244 -13.50 11.20 -0.70
C ILE A 244 -14.07 10.46 0.51
N ILE A 245 -14.36 9.17 0.36
CA ILE A 245 -15.00 8.36 1.40
C ILE A 245 -13.95 7.87 2.40
N SER A 246 -12.75 7.52 1.93
CA SER A 246 -11.63 7.13 2.81
C SER A 246 -11.20 8.28 3.73
N GLN A 247 -11.15 9.52 3.22
CA GLN A 247 -10.90 10.71 4.04
C GLN A 247 -11.98 10.96 5.10
N HIS A 248 -13.25 10.68 4.79
CA HIS A 248 -14.33 10.77 5.77
C HIS A 248 -14.10 9.79 6.93
N HIS A 249 -13.74 8.55 6.63
CA HIS A 249 -13.49 7.53 7.66
C HIS A 249 -12.25 7.82 8.49
N ILE A 250 -11.14 8.27 7.89
CA ILE A 250 -9.96 8.75 8.62
C ILE A 250 -10.35 9.89 9.60
N SER A 251 -11.15 10.85 9.14
CA SER A 251 -11.61 11.97 9.97
C SER A 251 -12.50 11.52 11.13
N GLN A 252 -13.40 10.55 10.92
CA GLN A 252 -14.23 10.01 11.99
C GLN A 252 -13.39 9.21 13.00
N ILE A 253 -12.44 8.39 12.55
CA ILE A 253 -11.54 7.66 13.46
C ILE A 253 -10.75 8.64 14.32
N LEU A 254 -10.25 9.75 13.75
CA LEU A 254 -9.54 10.77 14.52
C LEU A 254 -10.45 11.38 15.59
N ARG A 255 -11.66 11.80 15.20
CA ARG A 255 -12.64 12.39 16.11
C ARG A 255 -12.97 11.44 17.26
N LEU A 256 -13.21 10.17 16.96
CA LEU A 256 -13.52 9.14 17.95
C LEU A 256 -12.33 8.89 18.87
N ALA A 257 -11.12 8.74 18.34
CA ALA A 257 -9.90 8.52 19.14
C ALA A 257 -9.64 9.70 20.10
N LEU A 258 -9.84 10.94 19.64
CA LEU A 258 -9.72 12.13 20.50
C LEU A 258 -10.79 12.15 21.60
N LEU A 259 -12.05 11.87 21.26
CA LEU A 259 -13.15 11.84 22.23
C LEU A 259 -12.94 10.74 23.29
N ARG A 260 -12.53 9.56 22.84
CA ARG A 260 -12.23 8.40 23.70
C ARG A 260 -11.02 8.65 24.58
N ARG A 261 -9.96 9.28 24.07
CA ARG A 261 -8.83 9.75 24.90
C ARG A 261 -9.27 10.76 25.96
N CYS A 262 -10.07 11.76 25.59
CA CYS A 262 -10.56 12.76 26.55
C CYS A 262 -11.45 12.14 27.64
N THR A 263 -12.17 11.06 27.32
CA THR A 263 -13.11 10.40 28.23
C THR A 263 -12.44 9.33 29.10
N PHE A 264 -11.58 8.51 28.52
CA PHE A 264 -10.98 7.33 29.14
C PHE A 264 -9.48 7.48 29.47
N GLY A 265 -8.85 8.59 29.07
CA GLY A 265 -7.42 8.86 29.26
C GLY A 265 -6.51 8.27 28.18
N SER A 266 -6.92 7.15 27.55
CA SER A 266 -6.18 6.47 26.49
C SER A 266 -7.11 5.83 25.47
N GLU A 267 -6.63 5.65 24.24
CA GLU A 267 -7.33 4.82 23.25
C GLU A 267 -6.99 3.34 23.47
N ARG A 268 -8.02 2.50 23.59
CA ARG A 268 -7.90 1.06 23.77
C ARG A 268 -7.25 0.39 22.57
N PHE A 269 -7.60 0.84 21.36
CA PHE A 269 -7.10 0.29 20.10
C PHE A 269 -5.98 1.14 19.51
N SER A 270 -4.90 1.35 20.28
CA SER A 270 -3.76 2.17 19.84
C SER A 270 -3.12 1.67 18.54
N SER A 271 -3.15 0.35 18.29
CA SER A 271 -2.63 -0.23 17.04
C SER A 271 -3.37 0.27 15.80
N ILE A 272 -4.69 0.52 15.87
CA ILE A 272 -5.46 1.14 14.79
C ILE A 272 -4.98 2.58 14.58
N VAL A 273 -4.75 3.34 15.65
CA VAL A 273 -4.24 4.72 15.54
C VAL A 273 -2.87 4.74 14.87
N TRP A 274 -1.96 3.84 15.26
CA TRP A 274 -0.65 3.67 14.63
C TRP A 274 -0.76 3.30 13.15
N TRP A 275 -1.71 2.42 12.81
CA TRP A 275 -1.95 2.01 11.43
C TRP A 275 -2.41 3.18 10.55
N VAL A 276 -3.44 3.92 11.00
CA VAL A 276 -3.95 5.08 10.26
C VAL A 276 -2.89 6.17 10.15
N CYS A 277 -2.01 6.34 11.15
CA CYS A 277 -0.88 7.26 11.05
C CYS A 277 0.10 6.88 9.93
N HIS A 278 0.36 5.59 9.70
CA HIS A 278 1.24 5.16 8.60
C HIS A 278 0.59 5.38 7.24
N VAL A 279 -0.69 5.05 7.12
CA VAL A 279 -1.46 5.29 5.89
C VAL A 279 -1.47 6.80 5.56
N ASP A 280 -1.83 7.65 6.53
CA ASP A 280 -1.89 9.09 6.33
C ASP A 280 -0.50 9.72 6.08
N LEU A 281 0.55 9.23 6.75
CA LEU A 281 1.93 9.68 6.50
C LEU A 281 2.36 9.36 5.06
N TYR A 282 2.21 8.12 4.62
CA TYR A 282 2.64 7.78 3.27
C TYR A 282 1.79 8.54 2.25
N SER A 283 0.47 8.63 2.42
CA SER A 283 -0.39 9.46 1.58
C SER A 283 0.05 10.94 1.54
N LEU A 284 0.56 11.50 2.64
CA LEU A 284 1.15 12.84 2.61
C LEU A 284 2.42 12.88 1.74
N LEU A 285 3.31 11.89 1.87
CA LEU A 285 4.56 11.84 1.09
C LEU A 285 4.29 11.75 -0.42
N SER A 286 3.23 11.08 -0.87
CA SER A 286 2.80 11.18 -2.28
C SER A 286 2.42 12.56 -2.73
N GLY A 287 1.73 13.28 -1.86
CA GLY A 287 0.75 14.27 -2.28
C GLY A 287 -0.67 13.76 -2.52
N ALA A 288 -1.04 12.53 -2.11
CA ALA A 288 -2.42 12.04 -2.16
C ALA A 288 -3.23 12.41 -0.89
N GLY A 289 -2.55 12.63 0.23
CA GLY A 289 -3.11 12.94 1.54
C GLY A 289 -2.64 14.28 2.10
N THR A 290 -3.24 14.67 3.23
CA THR A 290 -2.97 15.93 3.92
C THR A 290 -2.09 15.77 5.16
N GLY A 291 -1.96 14.55 5.69
CA GLY A 291 -1.21 14.31 6.94
C GLY A 291 -1.92 14.83 8.20
N GLU A 292 -3.20 15.18 8.11
CA GLU A 292 -3.97 15.77 9.20
C GLU A 292 -4.15 14.79 10.37
N PHE A 293 -4.37 13.51 10.09
CA PHE A 293 -4.56 12.49 11.11
C PHE A 293 -3.30 12.30 11.92
N VAL A 294 -2.17 12.02 11.25
CA VAL A 294 -0.89 11.75 11.93
C VAL A 294 -0.41 12.98 12.70
N GLN A 295 -0.61 14.19 12.13
CA GLN A 295 -0.28 15.43 12.82
C GLN A 295 -1.13 15.62 14.09
N ALA A 296 -2.44 15.40 14.01
CA ALA A 296 -3.33 15.53 15.15
C ALA A 296 -3.06 14.44 16.20
N ALA A 297 -2.75 13.21 15.78
CA ALA A 297 -2.42 12.11 16.68
C ALA A 297 -1.17 12.41 17.51
N ILE A 298 -0.11 12.93 16.90
CA ILE A 298 1.11 13.34 17.60
C ILE A 298 0.81 14.50 18.57
N ARG A 299 0.17 15.57 18.09
CA ARG A 299 -0.11 16.77 18.91
C ARG A 299 -0.98 16.49 20.13
N ASN A 300 -1.93 15.58 20.01
CA ASN A 300 -2.82 15.21 21.11
C ASN A 300 -2.30 14.00 21.89
N GLY A 301 -1.10 13.50 21.59
CA GLY A 301 -0.45 12.38 22.26
C GLY A 301 -1.16 11.03 22.08
N LEU A 302 -1.99 10.85 21.05
CA LEU A 302 -2.74 9.61 20.78
C LEU A 302 -1.83 8.39 20.59
N LEU A 303 -0.57 8.61 20.21
CA LEU A 303 0.44 7.58 20.04
C LEU A 303 1.14 7.19 21.35
N SER A 304 0.99 7.99 22.41
CA SER A 304 1.56 7.70 23.72
C SER A 304 0.75 6.58 24.38
N SER A 305 1.37 5.43 24.57
CA SER A 305 0.79 4.38 25.41
C SER A 305 0.80 4.89 26.84
N SER A 306 -0.36 5.26 27.37
CA SER A 306 -0.52 5.46 28.82
C SER A 306 -0.49 4.09 29.49
N GLU A 307 0.68 3.51 29.63
CA GLU A 307 0.81 2.33 30.48
C GLU A 307 0.80 2.79 31.93
N HIS A 308 -0.29 2.47 32.62
CA HIS A 308 -0.29 2.45 34.07
C HIS A 308 0.83 1.51 34.55
N PRO A 309 1.65 1.93 35.53
CA PRO A 309 2.73 1.10 36.07
C PRO A 309 2.12 -0.01 36.94
N HIS A 310 1.57 -1.05 36.33
CA HIS A 310 1.20 -2.26 37.04
C HIS A 310 2.41 -3.18 37.15
N VAL A 311 3.19 -2.92 38.21
CA VAL A 311 4.03 -3.84 39.00
C VAL A 311 4.21 -5.24 38.39
N PHE A 312 5.19 -5.42 37.50
CA PHE A 312 5.83 -6.71 37.24
C PHE A 312 7.32 -6.53 36.92
N GLU A 313 8.13 -7.42 37.47
CA GLU A 313 9.59 -7.37 37.54
C GLU A 313 10.25 -7.62 36.17
N GLU A 314 10.68 -6.58 35.45
CA GLU A 314 11.77 -6.63 34.44
C GLU A 314 12.18 -5.20 34.04
N SER A 315 12.99 -4.57 34.90
CA SER A 315 13.28 -3.11 34.87
C SER A 315 13.96 -2.59 33.60
N ASP A 316 14.68 -3.43 32.85
CA ASP A 316 15.44 -3.00 31.66
C ASP A 316 14.59 -3.04 30.38
N MET A 317 13.59 -3.93 30.33
CA MET A 317 12.76 -4.16 29.13
C MET A 317 11.78 -3.02 28.85
N TYR A 318 11.16 -2.48 29.90
CA TYR A 318 10.30 -1.29 29.79
C TYR A 318 11.08 -0.03 29.40
N GLY A 319 12.37 0.03 29.76
CA GLY A 319 13.28 1.09 29.34
C GLY A 319 13.44 1.13 27.83
N PHE A 320 13.78 0.00 27.21
CA PHE A 320 13.94 -0.08 25.75
C PHE A 320 12.64 0.19 25.00
N GLN A 321 11.50 -0.30 25.49
CA GLN A 321 10.20 -0.03 24.86
C GLN A 321 9.85 1.46 24.89
N GLY A 322 10.02 2.12 26.03
CA GLY A 322 9.73 3.55 26.17
C GLY A 322 10.63 4.41 25.27
N VAL A 323 11.93 4.09 25.24
CA VAL A 323 12.92 4.75 24.36
C VAL A 323 12.56 4.55 22.90
N LEU A 324 12.24 3.32 22.48
CA LEU A 324 11.87 3.02 21.10
C LEU A 324 10.58 3.72 20.67
N LEU A 325 9.56 3.73 21.54
CA LEU A 325 8.29 4.41 21.26
C LEU A 325 8.50 5.92 21.11
N HIS A 326 9.30 6.53 21.98
CA HIS A 326 9.65 7.94 21.88
C HIS A 326 10.40 8.22 20.58
N LEU A 327 11.43 7.42 20.26
CA LEU A 327 12.19 7.54 19.03
C LEU A 327 11.25 7.45 17.81
N TYR A 328 10.33 6.50 17.78
CA TYR A 328 9.38 6.32 16.68
C TYR A 328 8.44 7.53 16.53
N GLN A 329 7.88 8.04 17.64
CA GLN A 329 7.01 9.22 17.63
C GLN A 329 7.73 10.46 17.09
N GLU A 330 8.97 10.71 17.54
CA GLU A 330 9.78 11.83 17.07
C GLU A 330 10.13 11.69 15.57
N HIS A 331 10.42 10.47 15.09
CA HIS A 331 10.61 10.22 13.67
C HIS A 331 9.35 10.51 12.84
N LEU A 332 8.19 10.06 13.29
CA LEU A 332 6.92 10.37 12.63
C LEU A 332 6.69 11.88 12.59
N ALA A 333 6.97 12.60 13.68
CA ALA A 333 6.81 14.05 13.74
C ALA A 333 7.69 14.78 12.70
N LEU A 334 8.96 14.36 12.56
CA LEU A 334 9.87 14.91 11.56
C LEU A 334 9.46 14.54 10.13
N ALA A 335 9.00 13.30 9.91
CA ALA A 335 8.54 12.84 8.61
C ALA A 335 7.30 13.61 8.13
N VAL A 336 6.36 13.91 9.03
CA VAL A 336 5.20 14.75 8.74
C VAL A 336 5.60 16.17 8.38
N GLN A 337 6.53 16.77 9.12
CA GLN A 337 7.03 18.11 8.81
C GLN A 337 7.66 18.16 7.42
N LEU A 338 8.47 17.15 7.07
CA LEU A 338 9.07 17.02 5.75
C LEU A 338 8.01 16.89 4.65
N GLY A 339 7.00 16.04 4.85
CA GLY A 339 5.91 15.83 3.89
C GLY A 339 5.08 17.10 3.66
N LEU A 340 4.75 17.84 4.73
CA LEU A 340 4.02 19.10 4.64
C LEU A 340 4.81 20.16 3.87
N SER A 341 6.10 20.27 4.15
CA SER A 341 6.97 21.19 3.42
C SER A 341 7.15 20.81 1.95
N ALA A 342 7.22 19.51 1.63
CA ALA A 342 7.21 19.02 0.26
C ALA A 342 5.90 19.41 -0.47
N ALA A 343 4.75 19.20 0.16
CA ALA A 343 3.45 19.59 -0.38
C ALA A 343 3.38 21.11 -0.67
N GLU A 344 3.92 21.93 0.23
CA GLU A 344 4.00 23.38 0.02
C GLU A 344 4.95 23.77 -1.12
N LEU A 345 6.12 23.13 -1.23
CA LEU A 345 7.07 23.37 -2.33
C LEU A 345 6.47 23.02 -3.69
N ARG A 346 5.76 21.90 -3.78
CA ARG A 346 5.04 21.47 -4.99
C ARG A 346 3.98 22.50 -5.43
N ARG A 347 3.29 23.13 -4.48
CA ARG A 347 2.30 24.21 -4.75
C ARG A 347 2.94 25.51 -5.24
N LEU A 348 4.12 25.86 -4.74
CA LEU A 348 4.76 27.16 -4.99
C LEU A 348 5.57 27.22 -6.30
N ARG A 349 6.13 26.10 -6.76
CA ARG A 349 7.05 26.10 -7.90
C ARG A 349 6.46 26.53 -9.27
N PRO A 350 5.17 26.32 -9.59
CA PRO A 350 4.58 26.85 -10.82
C PRO A 350 4.53 28.38 -10.91
N LEU A 351 4.77 29.11 -9.79
CA LEU A 351 4.41 30.52 -9.62
C LEU A 351 5.58 31.53 -9.67
N SER A 352 6.68 31.25 -10.40
CA SER A 352 7.92 32.08 -10.49
C SER A 352 8.95 31.80 -9.37
N PRO A 353 10.27 32.05 -9.56
CA PRO A 353 11.27 31.93 -8.50
C PRO A 353 10.94 32.88 -7.33
N SER A 354 10.24 32.33 -6.35
CA SER A 354 9.94 33.00 -5.09
C SER A 354 11.23 33.15 -4.28
N PRO A 355 11.48 34.31 -3.66
CA PRO A 355 12.63 34.51 -2.75
C PRO A 355 12.61 33.55 -1.55
N HIS A 356 11.47 32.90 -1.28
CA HIS A 356 11.31 31.94 -0.19
C HIS A 356 11.86 30.54 -0.51
N VAL A 357 12.19 30.22 -1.77
CA VAL A 357 12.70 28.88 -2.13
C VAL A 357 14.02 28.57 -1.42
N GLY A 358 14.93 29.54 -1.31
CA GLY A 358 16.21 29.36 -0.61
C GLY A 358 16.04 29.08 0.88
N GLN A 359 15.15 29.82 1.55
CA GLN A 359 14.81 29.59 2.95
C GLN A 359 14.20 28.19 3.17
N ARG A 360 13.34 27.75 2.24
CA ARG A 360 12.71 26.43 2.32
C ARG A 360 13.68 25.29 2.11
N LEU A 361 14.63 25.43 1.18
CA LEU A 361 15.69 24.45 1.00
C LEU A 361 16.57 24.32 2.26
N GLN A 362 16.79 25.44 2.95
CA GLN A 362 17.47 25.46 4.25
C GLN A 362 16.66 24.74 5.33
N GLU A 363 15.35 25.01 5.45
CA GLU A 363 14.43 24.29 6.35
C GLU A 363 14.46 22.78 6.08
N MET A 364 14.56 22.35 4.80
CA MET A 364 14.64 20.92 4.46
C MET A 364 15.95 20.28 4.88
N GLU A 365 17.07 21.00 4.75
CA GLU A 365 18.36 20.50 5.24
C GLU A 365 18.37 20.40 6.78
N GLU A 366 17.75 21.35 7.46
CA GLU A 366 17.56 21.29 8.92
C GLU A 366 16.73 20.07 9.34
N LEU A 367 15.64 19.76 8.62
CA LEU A 367 14.86 18.54 8.88
C LEU A 367 15.67 17.26 8.60
N ARG A 368 16.45 17.20 7.52
CA ARG A 368 17.34 16.05 7.26
C ARG A 368 18.37 15.88 8.36
N GLN A 369 18.96 16.98 8.84
CA GLN A 369 19.92 16.97 9.93
C GLN A 369 19.27 16.50 11.24
N ALA A 370 18.06 16.98 11.54
CA ALA A 370 17.30 16.55 12.71
C ALA A 370 17.00 15.05 12.68
N LEU A 371 16.55 14.51 11.52
CA LEU A 371 16.35 13.07 11.33
C LEU A 371 17.63 12.27 11.60
N ARG A 372 18.76 12.72 11.04
CA ARG A 372 20.06 12.08 11.25
C ARG A 372 20.52 12.17 12.70
N GLN A 373 20.32 13.30 13.36
CA GLN A 373 20.71 13.48 14.77
C GLN A 373 19.89 12.57 15.68
N LEU A 374 18.58 12.46 15.42
CA LEU A 374 17.70 11.56 16.17
C LEU A 374 18.12 10.09 16.02
N TRP A 375 18.46 9.65 14.80
CA TRP A 375 18.93 8.28 14.54
C TRP A 375 20.35 7.99 15.04
N ASN A 376 21.17 9.03 15.24
CA ASN A 376 22.53 8.92 15.81
C ASN A 376 22.57 9.32 17.30
N SER A 377 21.42 9.37 17.96
CA SER A 377 21.34 9.59 19.40
C SER A 377 21.95 8.40 20.17
N PRO A 378 22.47 8.62 21.40
CA PRO A 378 22.98 7.51 22.21
C PRO A 378 21.91 6.44 22.43
N GLU A 379 20.65 6.85 22.60
CA GLU A 379 19.50 5.96 22.72
C GLU A 379 19.31 5.06 21.49
N ALA A 380 19.43 5.62 20.28
CA ALA A 380 19.35 4.85 19.05
C ALA A 380 20.53 3.90 18.88
N HIS A 381 21.75 4.33 19.24
CA HIS A 381 22.93 3.48 19.22
C HIS A 381 22.82 2.29 20.18
N ASP A 382 22.28 2.51 21.37
CA ASP A 382 22.04 1.46 22.35
C ASP A 382 21.00 0.44 21.83
N LEU A 383 19.94 0.91 21.16
CA LEU A 383 18.95 0.03 20.51
C LEU A 383 19.59 -0.82 19.40
N VAL A 384 20.42 -0.21 18.54
CA VAL A 384 21.14 -0.93 17.46
C VAL A 384 22.08 -1.98 18.03
N HIS A 385 22.85 -1.63 19.07
CA HIS A 385 23.81 -2.54 19.68
C HIS A 385 23.13 -3.75 20.33
N ASN A 386 21.97 -3.53 20.96
CA ASN A 386 21.22 -4.56 21.66
C ASN A 386 20.15 -5.26 20.81
N GLN A 387 20.02 -4.93 19.52
CA GLN A 387 18.93 -5.40 18.64
C GLN A 387 18.76 -6.93 18.64
N ALA A 388 19.86 -7.69 18.65
CA ALA A 388 19.83 -9.15 18.66
C ALA A 388 19.30 -9.75 19.97
N ALA A 389 19.46 -9.02 21.09
CA ALA A 389 18.99 -9.39 22.41
C ALA A 389 17.54 -8.93 22.68
N LEU A 390 17.01 -8.01 21.87
CA LEU A 390 15.62 -7.55 22.00
C LEU A 390 14.63 -8.70 21.73
N PRO A 391 13.51 -8.76 22.48
CA PRO A 391 12.38 -9.62 22.15
C PRO A 391 11.86 -9.36 20.75
N LYS A 392 11.23 -10.38 20.16
CA LYS A 392 10.72 -10.36 18.77
C LYS A 392 9.92 -9.09 18.47
N ARG A 393 8.96 -8.75 19.33
CA ARG A 393 8.12 -7.55 19.18
C ARG A 393 8.90 -6.23 19.12
N LEU A 394 9.83 -6.00 20.06
CA LEU A 394 10.63 -4.77 20.05
C LEU A 394 11.57 -4.70 18.84
N ARG A 395 12.07 -5.86 18.40
CA ARG A 395 12.89 -5.95 17.18
C ARG A 395 12.07 -5.59 15.93
N GLU A 396 10.84 -6.08 15.83
CA GLU A 396 9.92 -5.74 14.73
C GLU A 396 9.54 -4.26 14.76
N MET A 397 9.21 -3.72 15.94
CA MET A 397 8.95 -2.30 16.12
C MET A 397 10.16 -1.44 15.69
N PHE A 398 11.37 -1.88 16.04
CA PHE A 398 12.60 -1.22 15.61
C PHE A 398 12.82 -1.29 14.09
N HIS A 399 12.53 -2.43 13.45
CA HIS A 399 12.56 -2.53 11.99
C HIS A 399 11.54 -1.61 11.32
N GLN A 400 10.30 -1.55 11.82
CA GLN A 400 9.27 -0.65 11.30
C GLN A 400 9.69 0.82 11.41
N ALA A 401 10.23 1.24 12.57
CA ALA A 401 10.80 2.57 12.74
C ALA A 401 11.98 2.85 11.80
N SER A 402 12.86 1.85 11.59
CA SER A 402 14.00 1.94 10.68
C SER A 402 13.56 2.13 9.22
N ILE A 403 12.49 1.45 8.79
CA ILE A 403 11.93 1.61 7.45
C ILE A 403 11.40 3.03 7.28
N VAL A 404 10.59 3.53 8.21
CA VAL A 404 10.07 4.91 8.17
C VAL A 404 11.22 5.93 8.10
N PHE A 405 12.27 5.75 8.90
CA PHE A 405 13.46 6.59 8.87
C PHE A 405 14.14 6.61 7.50
N HIS A 406 14.47 5.43 6.96
CA HIS A 406 15.16 5.33 5.67
C HIS A 406 14.29 5.79 4.50
N THR A 407 12.99 5.49 4.51
CA THR A 407 12.03 5.97 3.51
C THR A 407 11.91 7.49 3.55
N THR A 408 11.86 8.10 4.73
CA THR A 408 11.78 9.56 4.89
C THR A 408 13.04 10.27 4.38
N LEU A 409 14.23 9.73 4.70
CA LEU A 409 15.48 10.28 4.17
C LEU A 409 15.58 10.09 2.65
N LEU A 410 15.26 8.91 2.15
CA LEU A 410 15.23 8.65 0.71
C LEU A 410 14.30 9.64 0.00
N PHE A 411 13.08 9.82 0.51
CA PHE A 411 12.11 10.79 0.00
C PHE A 411 12.67 12.21 -0.02
N SER A 412 13.38 12.62 1.04
CA SER A 412 13.99 13.94 1.14
C SER A 412 15.04 14.22 0.05
N TRP A 413 15.66 13.17 -0.49
CA TRP A 413 16.70 13.26 -1.52
C TRP A 413 16.13 13.18 -2.93
N THR A 414 15.00 12.48 -3.12
CA THR A 414 14.51 12.11 -4.45
C THR A 414 13.17 12.72 -4.83
N SER A 415 12.35 13.21 -3.89
CA SER A 415 10.91 13.40 -4.14
C SER A 415 10.25 14.58 -3.41
N LEU A 416 11.01 15.55 -2.92
CA LEU A 416 10.43 16.77 -2.33
C LEU A 416 9.66 17.60 -3.36
N TRP A 417 10.13 17.62 -4.61
CA TRP A 417 9.47 18.36 -5.69
C TRP A 417 9.84 17.80 -7.09
N PRO A 418 8.97 18.03 -8.11
CA PRO A 418 9.22 17.73 -9.52
C PRO A 418 10.59 18.16 -10.05
N GLY A 419 11.44 17.21 -10.46
CA GLY A 419 12.75 17.49 -11.07
C GLY A 419 13.83 17.91 -10.07
N GLN A 420 13.70 17.51 -8.81
CA GLN A 420 14.72 17.68 -7.76
C GLN A 420 16.08 17.14 -8.17
N SER A 421 16.12 15.92 -8.69
CA SER A 421 17.33 15.21 -9.10
C SER A 421 18.10 15.93 -10.22
N SER A 422 17.39 16.65 -11.10
CA SER A 422 18.01 17.45 -12.17
C SER A 422 18.53 18.81 -11.68
N ALA A 423 17.91 19.37 -10.64
CA ALA A 423 18.24 20.72 -10.13
C ALA A 423 19.39 20.70 -9.11
N LEU A 424 19.50 19.62 -8.34
CA LEU A 424 20.55 19.43 -7.36
C LEU A 424 21.71 18.65 -8.02
N SER A 425 22.55 19.38 -8.76
CA SER A 425 23.85 18.85 -9.21
C SER A 425 24.70 18.54 -7.98
N GLY A 426 24.63 17.30 -7.47
CA GLY A 426 25.32 16.87 -6.27
C GLY A 426 24.48 16.17 -5.20
N THR A 427 23.27 15.66 -5.51
CA THR A 427 22.65 14.67 -4.61
C THR A 427 23.64 13.51 -4.39
N PRO A 428 23.95 13.15 -3.13
CA PRO A 428 24.89 12.08 -2.87
C PRO A 428 24.27 10.73 -3.29
N ASP A 429 24.61 10.25 -4.49
CA ASP A 429 24.17 8.95 -5.01
C ASP A 429 24.42 7.81 -4.00
N HIS A 430 25.47 7.95 -3.17
CA HIS A 430 25.77 7.03 -2.08
C HIS A 430 24.73 7.03 -0.96
N GLU A 431 24.16 8.17 -0.58
CA GLU A 431 23.10 8.25 0.43
C GLU A 431 21.79 7.66 -0.11
N ILE A 432 21.44 7.99 -1.36
CA ILE A 432 20.26 7.44 -2.03
C ILE A 432 20.38 5.92 -2.12
N HIS A 433 21.53 5.43 -2.61
CA HIS A 433 21.81 4.00 -2.69
C HIS A 433 21.77 3.32 -1.31
N HIS A 434 22.37 3.94 -0.29
CA HIS A 434 22.37 3.41 1.07
C HIS A 434 20.93 3.26 1.61
N HIS A 435 20.13 4.32 1.56
CA HIS A 435 18.76 4.29 2.09
C HIS A 435 17.84 3.36 1.30
N ALA A 436 17.93 3.34 -0.03
CA ALA A 436 17.20 2.38 -0.85
C ALA A 436 17.57 0.94 -0.50
N THR A 437 18.87 0.64 -0.35
CA THR A 437 19.35 -0.69 0.06
C THR A 437 18.81 -1.09 1.43
N MET A 438 18.83 -0.16 2.40
CA MET A 438 18.35 -0.43 3.76
C MET A 438 16.84 -0.70 3.79
N VAL A 439 16.03 0.07 3.06
CA VAL A 439 14.59 -0.18 2.95
C VAL A 439 14.32 -1.59 2.43
N LEU A 440 14.90 -1.97 1.28
CA LEU A 440 14.64 -3.28 0.68
C LEU A 440 15.11 -4.44 1.58
N ARG A 441 16.28 -4.30 2.23
CA ARG A 441 16.79 -5.32 3.17
C ARG A 441 15.93 -5.49 4.41
N LEU A 442 15.45 -4.39 5.00
CA LEU A 442 14.61 -4.43 6.20
C LEU A 442 13.25 -5.04 5.90
N VAL A 443 12.64 -4.66 4.76
CA VAL A 443 11.37 -5.24 4.32
C VAL A 443 11.50 -6.74 4.09
N GLU A 444 12.56 -7.18 3.40
CA GLU A 444 12.82 -8.61 3.19
C GLU A 444 13.02 -9.38 4.50
N ALA A 445 13.78 -8.80 5.44
CA ALA A 445 13.97 -9.41 6.76
C ALA A 445 12.65 -9.57 7.52
N MET A 446 11.74 -8.59 7.41
CA MET A 446 10.42 -8.69 8.02
C MET A 446 9.50 -9.68 7.30
N SER A 447 9.51 -9.74 5.97
CA SER A 447 8.71 -10.72 5.22
C SER A 447 9.01 -12.16 5.63
N SER A 448 10.25 -12.47 6.03
CA SER A 448 10.62 -13.81 6.52
C SER A 448 10.10 -14.13 7.94
N THR A 449 9.62 -13.15 8.70
CA THR A 449 9.32 -13.27 10.15
C THR A 449 7.88 -12.88 10.55
N THR A 450 7.20 -12.08 9.71
CA THR A 450 5.84 -11.56 9.94
C THR A 450 4.83 -12.14 8.95
N GLY A 451 3.57 -12.30 9.38
CA GLY A 451 2.47 -12.73 8.50
C GLY A 451 2.11 -11.69 7.42
N ASP A 452 1.24 -12.06 6.47
CA ASP A 452 0.96 -11.30 5.25
C ASP A 452 0.39 -9.87 5.47
N SER A 453 -0.29 -9.61 6.58
CA SER A 453 -0.97 -8.32 6.80
C SER A 453 -0.05 -7.13 7.03
N ASP A 454 1.12 -7.34 7.63
CA ASP A 454 2.13 -6.29 7.86
C ASP A 454 2.74 -5.78 6.55
N ARG A 455 2.64 -6.57 5.47
CA ARG A 455 3.41 -6.34 4.25
C ARG A 455 2.90 -5.17 3.39
N ARG A 456 1.61 -4.81 3.51
CA ARG A 456 0.99 -3.71 2.73
C ARG A 456 1.57 -2.34 3.04
N LEU A 457 1.97 -2.09 4.29
CA LEU A 457 2.58 -0.81 4.67
C LEU A 457 3.98 -0.62 4.07
N HIS A 458 4.55 -1.65 3.42
CA HIS A 458 5.85 -1.57 2.76
C HIS A 458 5.78 -1.26 1.26
N ILE A 459 4.58 -1.24 0.66
CA ILE A 459 4.41 -0.98 -0.79
C ILE A 459 5.05 0.37 -1.18
N PHE A 460 4.69 1.46 -0.49
CA PHE A 460 5.25 2.77 -0.76
C PHE A 460 6.78 2.83 -0.52
N PRO A 461 7.32 2.37 0.65
CA PRO A 461 8.76 2.25 0.85
C PRO A 461 9.50 1.52 -0.27
N ILE A 462 9.01 0.35 -0.72
CA ILE A 462 9.64 -0.44 -1.78
C ILE A 462 9.60 0.31 -3.12
N PHE A 463 8.44 0.88 -3.47
CA PHE A 463 8.29 1.69 -4.68
C PHE A 463 9.30 2.84 -4.70
N LEU A 464 9.38 3.62 -3.62
CA LEU A 464 10.28 4.76 -3.54
C LEU A 464 11.76 4.32 -3.64
N ALA A 465 12.12 3.19 -3.01
CA ALA A 465 13.44 2.58 -3.12
C ALA A 465 13.77 2.17 -4.56
N GLY A 466 12.82 1.59 -5.29
CA GLY A 466 12.98 1.24 -6.70
C GLY A 466 13.14 2.47 -7.59
N VAL A 467 12.25 3.45 -7.46
CA VAL A 467 12.29 4.68 -8.26
C VAL A 467 13.57 5.49 -8.01
N GLY A 468 13.95 5.63 -6.74
CA GLY A 468 15.13 6.38 -6.33
C GLY A 468 16.46 5.65 -6.59
N ALA A 469 16.44 4.34 -6.83
CA ALA A 469 17.66 3.56 -7.01
C ALA A 469 18.50 4.07 -8.20
N PRO A 470 19.80 4.38 -7.98
CA PRO A 470 20.68 4.79 -9.07
C PRO A 470 21.08 3.63 -9.99
N TRP A 471 20.94 2.37 -9.55
CA TRP A 471 21.46 1.18 -10.23
C TRP A 471 20.36 0.15 -10.50
N GLY A 472 20.55 -0.66 -11.55
CA GLY A 472 19.61 -1.69 -11.99
C GLY A 472 19.32 -2.77 -10.94
N ASP A 473 20.30 -3.16 -10.13
CA ASP A 473 20.13 -4.28 -9.18
C ASP A 473 19.07 -3.97 -8.11
N LEU A 474 19.11 -2.77 -7.53
CA LEU A 474 18.10 -2.34 -6.56
C LEU A 474 16.72 -2.17 -7.21
N LYS A 475 16.69 -1.80 -8.50
CA LYS A 475 15.46 -1.67 -9.26
C LYS A 475 14.77 -3.02 -9.49
N ILE A 476 15.56 -4.03 -9.86
CA ILE A 476 15.12 -5.42 -9.99
C ILE A 476 14.66 -5.93 -8.63
N ARG A 477 15.42 -5.65 -7.57
CA ARG A 477 15.06 -6.11 -6.22
C ARG A 477 13.75 -5.51 -5.71
N ALA A 478 13.52 -4.21 -5.93
CA ALA A 478 12.25 -3.57 -5.61
C ALA A 478 11.10 -4.19 -6.40
N TRP A 479 11.32 -4.49 -7.68
CA TRP A 479 10.34 -5.19 -8.51
C TRP A 479 10.00 -6.58 -7.97
N GLU A 480 11.00 -7.41 -7.68
CA GLU A 480 10.81 -8.75 -7.11
C GLU A 480 9.99 -8.70 -5.83
N LEU A 481 10.31 -7.77 -4.93
CA LEU A 481 9.57 -7.61 -3.67
C LEU A 481 8.12 -7.17 -3.92
N LEU A 482 7.86 -6.24 -4.84
CA LEU A 482 6.48 -5.85 -5.16
C LEU A 482 5.70 -6.97 -5.85
N SER A 483 6.33 -7.75 -6.73
CA SER A 483 5.69 -8.91 -7.37
C SER A 483 5.34 -10.01 -6.37
N LEU A 484 6.19 -10.24 -5.36
CA LEU A 484 5.85 -11.14 -4.25
C LEU A 484 4.64 -10.63 -3.46
N LEU A 485 4.55 -9.31 -3.22
CA LEU A 485 3.39 -8.73 -2.56
C LEU A 485 2.12 -8.85 -3.42
N GLU A 486 2.23 -8.74 -4.74
CA GLU A 486 1.10 -8.89 -5.68
C GLU A 486 0.48 -10.29 -5.64
N GLU A 487 1.30 -11.34 -5.55
CA GLU A 487 0.80 -12.72 -5.44
C GLU A 487 0.02 -12.98 -4.14
N GLU A 488 0.33 -12.23 -3.08
CA GLU A 488 -0.23 -12.41 -1.74
C GLU A 488 -1.32 -11.39 -1.38
N GLU A 489 -1.53 -10.36 -2.21
CA GLU A 489 -2.43 -9.26 -1.86
C GLU A 489 -3.91 -9.57 -2.11
N MET A 490 -4.78 -9.10 -1.21
CA MET A 490 -6.22 -9.03 -1.44
C MET A 490 -6.66 -7.87 -2.35
N GLY A 491 -5.80 -6.89 -2.60
CA GLY A 491 -6.12 -5.67 -3.33
C GLY A 491 -5.65 -5.67 -4.79
N TYR A 492 -5.49 -4.49 -5.36
CA TYR A 492 -4.81 -4.26 -6.64
C TYR A 492 -3.56 -3.39 -6.46
N ARG A 493 -3.12 -3.12 -5.23
CA ARG A 493 -2.17 -2.05 -4.92
C ARG A 493 -0.77 -2.38 -5.38
N ALA A 494 -0.28 -3.57 -5.06
CA ALA A 494 1.03 -4.08 -5.44
C ALA A 494 1.11 -4.23 -6.96
N ALA A 495 0.08 -4.77 -7.61
CA ALA A 495 -0.01 -4.85 -9.08
C ALA A 495 0.03 -3.46 -9.75
N ALA A 496 -0.77 -2.50 -9.25
CA ALA A 496 -0.75 -1.13 -9.74
C ALA A 496 0.61 -0.47 -9.51
N THR A 497 1.24 -0.74 -8.35
CA THR A 497 2.56 -0.21 -7.99
C THR A 497 3.69 -0.81 -8.82
N CYS A 498 3.65 -2.11 -9.12
CA CYS A 498 4.51 -2.77 -10.09
C CYS A 498 4.41 -2.08 -11.46
N TYR A 499 3.18 -1.86 -11.93
CA TYR A 499 2.93 -1.19 -13.21
C TYR A 499 3.45 0.26 -13.22
N MET A 500 3.23 1.02 -12.15
CA MET A 500 3.77 2.37 -12.00
C MET A 500 5.29 2.39 -11.98
N LEU A 501 5.93 1.45 -11.27
CA LEU A 501 7.38 1.31 -11.26
C LEU A 501 7.91 1.01 -12.67
N GLN A 502 7.20 0.18 -13.44
CA GLN A 502 7.52 -0.13 -14.83
C GLN A 502 7.54 1.12 -15.70
N LEU A 503 6.47 1.92 -15.61
CA LEU A 503 6.34 3.16 -16.38
C LEU A 503 7.49 4.13 -16.09
N VAL A 504 7.86 4.26 -14.82
CA VAL A 504 8.99 5.11 -14.41
C VAL A 504 10.30 4.57 -14.97
N TYR A 505 10.53 3.25 -14.92
CA TYR A 505 11.75 2.64 -15.46
C TYR A 505 11.86 2.77 -16.98
N GLU A 506 10.78 2.53 -17.72
CA GLU A 506 10.74 2.70 -19.18
C GLU A 506 11.10 4.14 -19.56
N ARG A 507 10.58 5.12 -18.80
CA ARG A 507 10.87 6.53 -19.02
C ARG A 507 12.33 6.90 -18.68
N GLN A 508 12.87 6.35 -17.60
CA GLN A 508 14.27 6.53 -17.20
C GLN A 508 15.23 5.93 -18.24
N MET A 509 14.89 4.77 -18.83
CA MET A 509 15.66 4.16 -19.91
C MET A 509 15.66 5.01 -21.19
N GLN A 510 14.50 5.53 -21.60
CA GLN A 510 14.38 6.39 -22.79
C GLN A 510 15.28 7.64 -22.68
N GLN A 511 15.35 8.27 -21.51
CA GLN A 511 16.21 9.45 -21.32
C GLN A 511 17.71 9.13 -21.26
N ALA A 512 18.07 7.91 -20.84
CA ALA A 512 19.45 7.41 -20.85
C ALA A 512 19.99 7.25 -22.27
N GLU A 513 19.14 6.76 -23.19
CA GLU A 513 19.49 6.59 -24.61
C GLU A 513 19.72 7.94 -25.31
N ASP A 514 19.01 9.00 -24.88
CA ASP A 514 19.16 10.36 -25.39
C ASP A 514 20.40 11.11 -24.85
N GLY A 515 21.21 10.47 -23.98
CA GLY A 515 22.44 11.04 -23.42
C GLY A 515 22.23 12.05 -22.28
N THR A 516 21.00 12.20 -21.79
CA THR A 516 20.65 12.97 -20.60
C THR A 516 20.83 12.11 -19.35
N GLN A 517 21.33 12.69 -18.24
CA GLN A 517 21.51 11.94 -16.98
C GLN A 517 20.23 11.19 -16.56
N THR A 518 20.38 9.90 -16.30
CA THR A 518 19.34 8.90 -15.97
C THR A 518 18.45 9.24 -14.77
N LEU A 519 18.86 10.17 -13.92
CA LEU A 519 18.14 10.57 -12.71
C LEU A 519 17.14 11.71 -12.94
N ALA A 520 17.02 12.23 -14.17
CA ALA A 520 16.21 13.41 -14.46
C ALA A 520 14.69 13.16 -14.53
N VAL A 521 14.25 11.90 -14.51
CA VAL A 521 12.82 11.55 -14.54
C VAL A 521 12.27 11.54 -13.12
N ASP A 522 11.43 12.52 -12.81
CA ASP A 522 10.62 12.51 -11.60
C ASP A 522 9.39 11.61 -11.78
N TRP A 523 9.19 10.65 -10.89
CA TRP A 523 8.01 9.80 -10.91
C TRP A 523 6.71 10.60 -10.72
N MET A 524 6.79 11.74 -10.02
CA MET A 524 5.66 12.66 -9.89
C MET A 524 5.28 13.34 -11.22
N ASP A 525 6.23 13.45 -12.17
CA ASP A 525 5.99 13.97 -13.52
C ASP A 525 5.54 12.87 -14.50
N VAL A 526 5.95 11.62 -14.28
CA VAL A 526 5.56 10.45 -15.09
C VAL A 526 4.17 9.94 -14.75
N LEU A 527 3.74 10.14 -13.51
CA LEU A 527 2.43 9.74 -13.01
C LEU A 527 1.56 10.99 -12.71
N PRO A 528 1.20 11.81 -13.72
CA PRO A 528 0.39 12.99 -13.50
C PRO A 528 -1.07 12.59 -13.25
N GLY A 529 -1.49 12.64 -11.99
CA GLY A 529 -2.89 12.45 -11.59
C GLY A 529 -3.02 12.07 -10.13
N GLN A 530 -4.06 12.60 -9.46
CA GLN A 530 -4.47 12.11 -8.13
C GLN A 530 -4.85 10.62 -8.20
N ASP A 531 -5.37 10.16 -9.35
CA ASP A 531 -5.82 8.78 -9.57
C ASP A 531 -4.68 7.74 -9.57
N THR A 532 -3.52 8.07 -10.14
CA THR A 532 -2.33 7.19 -10.15
C THR A 532 -1.51 7.33 -8.87
N GLN A 533 -1.44 8.53 -8.29
CA GLN A 533 -0.74 8.70 -7.03
C GLN A 533 -1.46 8.01 -5.89
N SER A 534 -2.78 7.92 -5.88
CA SER A 534 -3.53 7.25 -4.81
C SER A 534 -3.23 5.75 -4.68
N THR A 535 -2.99 5.06 -5.81
CA THR A 535 -2.66 3.63 -5.84
C THR A 535 -1.32 3.25 -5.18
N LEU A 536 -0.45 4.23 -4.90
CA LEU A 536 0.82 4.01 -4.19
C LEU A 536 0.66 3.99 -2.66
N TYR A 537 -0.51 4.36 -2.11
CA TYR A 537 -0.72 4.62 -0.67
C TYR A 537 -1.93 3.94 -0.09
N GLU A 538 -3.01 3.83 -0.88
CA GLU A 538 -4.18 3.02 -0.56
C GLU A 538 -3.88 1.57 -0.72
#